data_AF-A0A556TSL7-F1
#
_entry.id   AF-A0A556TSL7-F1
#
_cell.length_a   1.000
_cell.length_b   1.000
_cell.length_c   1.000
_cell.angle_alpha   90.00
_cell.angle_beta   90.00
_cell.angle_gamma   90.00
#
_symmetry.space_group_name_H-M   'P 1'
#
loop_
_entity.id
_entity.type
_entity.pdbx_description
1 polymer ?
#
loop_
_entity_poly.entity_id
_entity_poly.type
_entity_poly.pdbx_seq_one_letter_code
_entity_poly.pdbx_strand_id
1 'polypeptide(L)'
;MAFLQWSCQDVAKWIESLGYPQYTSISAYVRGLLGISEPLWSRSIADSPRDDMGMFLEMKCRTGKRADSLTYAQFLNYRKKTTRLQ
;
A
#
# COMPACT_ATOMS: atom_id res chain seq x y z
N MET A 1 3.06 -26.10 10.64
CA MET A 1 3.97 -25.25 9.83
C MET A 1 4.15 -23.96 10.59
N ALA A 2 5.39 -23.61 10.97
CA ALA A 2 5.66 -22.35 11.67
C ALA A 2 5.52 -21.21 10.66
N PHE A 3 4.44 -20.43 10.77
CA PHE A 3 4.34 -19.15 10.06
C PHE A 3 5.48 -18.25 10.54
N LEU A 4 6.16 -17.58 9.62
CA LEU A 4 7.21 -16.62 9.93
C LEU A 4 6.56 -15.44 10.71
N GLN A 5 6.61 -15.48 12.05
CA GLN A 5 6.06 -14.45 12.93
C GLN A 5 7.03 -13.26 13.01
N TRP A 6 7.24 -12.58 11.88
CA TRP A 6 8.06 -11.37 11.85
C TRP A 6 7.16 -10.15 11.84
N SER A 7 7.38 -9.23 12.77
CA SER A 7 6.83 -7.87 12.65
C SER A 7 7.60 -7.10 11.58
N CYS A 8 7.02 -6.03 11.06
CA CYS A 8 7.72 -5.18 10.09
C CYS A 8 8.91 -4.44 10.71
N GLN A 9 8.86 -4.19 12.02
CA GLN A 9 9.99 -3.68 12.78
C GLN A 9 11.14 -4.70 12.81
N ASP A 10 10.83 -5.99 12.93
CA ASP A 10 11.85 -7.05 12.87
C ASP A 10 12.47 -7.14 11.47
N VAL A 11 11.66 -7.06 10.42
CA VAL A 11 12.14 -7.01 9.03
C VAL A 11 13.01 -5.78 8.78
N ALA A 12 12.59 -4.60 9.22
CA ALA A 12 13.34 -3.36 9.04
C ALA A 12 14.70 -3.41 9.75
N LYS A 13 14.73 -3.84 11.02
CA LYS A 13 15.97 -4.03 11.78
C LYS A 13 16.89 -5.07 11.13
N TRP A 14 16.32 -6.15 10.60
CA TRP A 14 17.09 -7.16 9.89
C TRP A 14 17.71 -6.60 8.61
N ILE A 15 16.96 -5.87 7.78
CA ILE A 15 17.48 -5.21 6.57
C ILE A 15 18.60 -4.21 6.91
N GLU A 16 18.44 -3.45 7.99
CA GLU A 16 19.48 -2.55 8.50
C GLU A 16 20.73 -3.33 8.94
N SER A 17 20.56 -4.47 9.62
CA SER A 17 21.67 -5.34 10.04
C SER A 17 22.44 -5.95 8.87
N LEU A 18 21.81 -6.09 7.71
CA LEU A 18 22.45 -6.51 6.46
C LEU A 18 23.22 -5.37 5.77
N GLY A 19 23.20 -4.16 6.33
CA GLY A 19 23.87 -2.99 5.78
C GLY A 19 23.04 -2.22 4.75
N TYR A 20 21.71 -2.37 4.76
CA TYR A 20 20.81 -1.70 3.81
C TYR A 20 19.79 -0.72 4.44
N PRO A 21 20.22 0.27 5.26
CA PRO A 21 19.31 1.23 5.90
C PRO A 21 18.57 2.14 4.90
N GLN A 22 19.02 2.23 3.64
CA GLN A 22 18.38 3.03 2.61
C GLN A 22 16.97 2.55 2.25
N TYR A 23 16.64 1.27 2.41
CA TYR A 23 15.33 0.77 2.00
C TYR A 23 14.20 1.30 2.88
N THR A 24 14.44 1.46 4.19
CA THR A 24 13.45 2.08 5.09
C THR A 24 13.22 3.53 4.70
N SER A 25 14.30 4.26 4.42
CA SER A 25 14.28 5.67 3.99
C SER A 25 13.56 5.89 2.66
N ILE A 26 13.88 5.09 1.63
CA ILE A 26 13.22 5.16 0.31
C ILE A 26 11.72 4.88 0.46
N SER A 27 11.35 3.87 1.25
CA SER A 27 9.94 3.55 1.46
C SER A 27 9.18 4.71 2.13
N ALA A 28 9.80 5.38 3.10
CA ALA A 28 9.20 6.53 3.78
C ALA A 28 9.05 7.73 2.84
N TYR A 29 10.08 8.02 2.04
CA TYR A 29 10.05 9.11 1.08
C TYR A 29 8.98 8.90 -0.01
N VAL A 30 8.90 7.69 -0.58
CA VAL A 30 7.88 7.34 -1.58
C VAL A 30 6.48 7.48 -1.00
N ARG A 31 6.25 7.07 0.26
CA ARG A 31 4.96 7.29 0.94
C ARG A 31 4.62 8.77 1.05
N GLY A 32 5.57 9.59 1.50
CA GLY A 32 5.40 11.04 1.59
C GLY A 32 5.08 11.68 0.25
N LEU A 33 5.79 11.28 -0.82
CA LEU A 33 5.61 11.82 -2.18
C LEU A 33 4.22 11.45 -2.74
N LEU A 34 3.75 10.23 -2.47
CA LEU A 34 2.45 9.75 -2.92
C LEU A 34 1.29 10.16 -2.00
N GLY A 35 1.56 10.83 -0.87
CA GLY A 35 0.55 11.18 0.13
C GLY A 35 -0.10 9.96 0.81
N ILE A 36 0.62 8.83 0.88
CA ILE A 36 0.13 7.59 1.48
C ILE A 36 0.47 7.61 2.96
N SER A 37 -0.53 7.44 3.82
CA SER A 37 -0.28 7.29 5.25
C SER A 37 0.56 6.04 5.52
N GLU A 38 1.43 6.09 6.53
CA GLU A 38 2.19 4.91 6.95
C GLU A 38 1.22 3.75 7.23
N PRO A 39 1.27 2.65 6.45
CA PRO A 39 0.41 1.53 6.72
C PRO A 39 0.91 0.89 8.01
N LEU A 40 0.00 0.69 8.97
CA LEU A 40 0.18 -0.37 9.95
C LEU A 40 0.26 -1.66 9.13
N TRP A 41 1.46 -2.19 8.90
CA TRP A 41 1.64 -3.39 8.07
C TRP A 41 1.02 -4.64 8.72
N SER A 42 0.71 -4.56 10.01
CA SER A 42 -0.10 -5.52 10.77
C SER A 42 -1.62 -5.31 10.60
N ARG A 43 -2.06 -4.32 9.82
CA ARG A 43 -3.47 -4.01 9.59
C ARG A 43 -4.08 -5.11 8.72
N SER A 44 -5.22 -5.62 9.16
CA SER A 44 -5.94 -6.64 8.43
C SER A 44 -6.47 -6.07 7.13
N ILE A 45 -6.51 -6.87 6.07
CA ILE A 45 -7.25 -6.53 4.84
C ILE A 45 -8.77 -6.38 5.10
N ALA A 46 -9.25 -6.86 6.26
CA ALA A 46 -10.62 -6.70 6.72
C ALA A 46 -10.88 -5.35 7.41
N ASP A 47 -9.82 -4.61 7.78
CA ASP A 47 -9.98 -3.26 8.34
C ASP A 47 -10.44 -2.27 7.26
N SER A 48 -11.08 -1.17 7.67
CA SER A 48 -11.68 -0.22 6.74
C SER A 48 -10.71 0.22 5.62
N PRO A 49 -11.21 0.43 4.39
CA PRO A 49 -10.37 0.73 3.23
C PRO A 49 -9.38 1.87 3.49
N ARG A 50 -8.20 1.79 2.86
CA ARG A 50 -7.13 2.80 2.97
C ARG A 50 -7.59 4.15 2.40
N ASP A 51 -6.72 5.14 2.47
CA ASP A 51 -6.85 6.37 1.69
C ASP A 51 -7.02 6.08 0.18
N ASP A 52 -7.58 7.03 -0.56
CA ASP A 52 -7.89 6.86 -1.98
C ASP A 52 -6.67 6.46 -2.83
N MET A 53 -5.47 6.95 -2.49
CA MET A 53 -4.24 6.58 -3.18
C MET A 53 -3.85 5.12 -2.88
N GLY A 54 -3.91 4.71 -1.61
CA GLY A 54 -3.65 3.34 -1.19
C GLY A 54 -4.52 2.32 -1.92
N MET A 55 -5.83 2.55 -2.00
CA MET A 55 -6.75 1.68 -2.73
C MET A 55 -6.51 1.66 -4.24
N PHE A 56 -6.16 2.81 -4.84
CA PHE A 56 -5.80 2.87 -6.25
C PHE A 56 -4.58 2.00 -6.54
N LEU A 57 -3.55 2.07 -5.70
CA LEU A 57 -2.33 1.28 -5.87
C LEU A 57 -2.57 -0.22 -5.65
N GLU A 58 -3.48 -0.60 -4.76
CA GLU A 58 -3.91 -1.99 -4.61
C GLU A 58 -4.60 -2.52 -5.88
N MET A 59 -5.40 -1.69 -6.57
CA MET A 59 -5.94 -2.07 -7.88
C MET A 59 -4.85 -2.15 -8.96
N LYS A 60 -3.82 -1.31 -8.87
CA LYS A 60 -2.67 -1.26 -9.80
C LYS A 60 -1.59 -2.31 -9.52
N CYS A 61 -1.63 -3.02 -8.40
CA CYS A 61 -0.63 -4.04 -8.09
C CYS A 61 -0.75 -5.28 -8.99
N ARG A 62 -1.92 -5.50 -9.59
CA ARG A 62 -2.18 -6.56 -10.57
C ARG A 62 -1.68 -6.14 -11.94
N THR A 63 -1.07 -7.06 -12.68
CA THR A 63 -0.64 -6.83 -14.06
C THR A 63 -1.77 -7.15 -15.05
N GLY A 64 -1.87 -6.38 -16.13
CA GLY A 64 -2.76 -6.68 -17.26
C GLY A 64 -3.50 -5.46 -17.81
N LYS A 65 -3.96 -5.56 -19.07
CA LYS A 65 -4.50 -4.44 -19.86
C LYS A 65 -5.51 -3.53 -19.14
N ARG A 66 -6.35 -4.10 -18.27
CA ARG A 66 -7.38 -3.35 -17.50
C ARG A 66 -6.80 -2.63 -16.29
N ALA A 67 -5.85 -3.25 -15.58
CA ALA A 67 -5.15 -2.60 -14.48
C ALA A 67 -4.22 -1.51 -15.03
N ASP A 68 -3.55 -1.77 -16.15
CA ASP A 68 -2.62 -0.83 -16.79
C ASP A 68 -3.33 0.43 -17.29
N SER A 69 -4.52 0.31 -17.88
CA SER A 69 -5.31 1.43 -18.39
C SER A 69 -6.06 2.24 -17.33
N LEU A 70 -6.19 1.72 -16.10
CA LEU A 70 -6.89 2.41 -15.01
C LEU A 70 -6.11 3.66 -14.57
N THR A 71 -6.73 4.83 -14.70
CA THR A 71 -6.19 6.10 -14.22
C THR A 71 -6.74 6.46 -12.84
N TYR A 72 -6.00 7.31 -12.11
CA TYR A 72 -6.42 7.76 -10.78
C TYR A 72 -7.76 8.54 -10.83
N ALA A 73 -7.96 9.37 -11.86
CA ALA A 73 -9.22 10.10 -12.05
C ALA A 73 -10.41 9.15 -12.30
N GLN A 74 -10.22 8.08 -13.08
CA GLN A 74 -11.24 7.05 -13.28
C GLN A 74 -11.57 6.32 -11.97
N PHE A 75 -10.56 6.01 -11.16
CA PHE A 75 -10.73 5.40 -9.84
C PHE A 75 -11.55 6.29 -8.89
N LEU A 76 -11.23 7.58 -8.78
CA LEU A 76 -11.98 8.52 -7.94
C LEU A 76 -13.44 8.65 -8.39
N ASN A 77 -13.70 8.67 -9.70
CA ASN A 77 -15.05 8.72 -10.24
C ASN A 77 -15.84 7.43 -9.95
N TYR A 78 -15.20 6.27 -10.03
CA TYR A 78 -15.79 5.00 -9.62
C TYR A 78 -16.19 5.03 -8.13
N ARG A 79 -15.28 5.47 -7.26
CA ARG A 79 -15.53 5.63 -5.82
C ARG A 79 -16.70 6.54 -5.52
N LYS A 80 -16.77 7.71 -6.14
CA LYS A 80 -17.90 8.66 -5.97
C LYS A 80 -19.24 8.05 -6.38
N LYS A 81 -19.27 7.20 -7.40
CA LYS A 81 -20.49 6.48 -7.83
C LYS A 81 -20.89 5.42 -6.81
N THR A 82 -19.95 4.61 -6.34
CA THR A 82 -20.21 3.54 -5.37
C THR A 82 -20.71 4.10 -4.03
N THR A 83 -20.13 5.19 -3.54
CA THR A 83 -20.56 5.85 -2.30
C THR A 83 -21.95 6.51 -2.39
N ARG A 84 -22.45 6.82 -3.60
CA ARG A 84 -23.81 7.35 -3.81
C ARG A 84 -24.88 6.27 -3.98
N LEU A 85 -24.48 5.01 -4.11
CA LEU A 85 -25.35 3.86 -4.33
C LEU A 85 -25.51 3.00 -3.06
N GLN A 86 -24.93 3.43 -1.93
CA GLN A 86 -25.16 2.91 -0.58
C GLN A 86 -25.97 3.94 0.21
#